data_AF-A0A9D6RYA9-F1
#
_entry.id   AF-A0A9D6RYA9-F1
#
_cell.length_a   1.000
_cell.length_b   1.000
_cell.length_c   1.000
_cell.angle_alpha   90.00
_cell.angle_beta   90.00
_cell.angle_gamma   90.00
#
_symmetry.space_group_name_H-M   'P 1'
#
loop_
_entity.id
_entity.type
_entity.pdbx_description
1 polymer ?
#
loop_
_entity_poly.entity_id
_entity_poly.type
_entity_poly.pdbx_seq_one_letter_code
_entity_poly.pdbx_strand_id
1 'polypeptide(L)'
;MSKPKLDEQSSHAKNIKIPLEVLNELLTPSEARMLKNRWQILKLLEDGLSIRQVAKEAKVGTDTVVRVARMSDKNSLRKALDKNRELNIKPKTPWIFGKSE
;
A
#
# COMPACT_ATOMS: atom_id res chain seq x y z
N MET A 1 -19.24 15.50 14.29
CA MET A 1 -17.80 15.31 14.50
C MET A 1 -17.08 15.55 13.17
N SER A 2 -16.52 16.74 13.00
CA SER A 2 -15.84 17.14 11.76
C SER A 2 -14.50 16.41 11.64
N LYS A 3 -14.21 15.79 10.50
CA LYS A 3 -12.90 15.16 10.25
C LYS A 3 -11.86 16.28 10.23
N PRO A 4 -10.73 16.15 10.96
CA PRO A 4 -9.68 17.15 10.89
C PRO A 4 -9.20 17.25 9.44
N LYS A 5 -9.16 18.48 8.93
CA LYS A 5 -8.55 18.80 7.63
C LYS A 5 -7.08 18.42 7.76
N LEU A 6 -6.61 17.50 6.92
CA LEU A 6 -5.17 17.29 6.76
C LEU A 6 -4.64 18.58 6.15
N ASP A 7 -3.89 19.33 6.93
CA ASP A 7 -3.30 20.59 6.53
C ASP A 7 -2.50 20.43 5.23
N GLU A 8 -2.70 21.36 4.31
CA GLU A 8 -2.08 21.50 2.98
C GLU A 8 -0.54 21.70 3.01
N GLN A 9 0.13 21.37 4.12
CA GLN A 9 1.53 21.73 4.37
C GLN A 9 2.58 20.71 3.90
N SER A 10 2.21 19.54 3.36
CA SER A 10 3.21 18.55 2.87
C SER A 10 3.66 18.74 1.42
N SER A 11 3.28 19.85 0.77
CA SER A 11 3.36 20.02 -0.69
C SER A 11 4.76 20.29 -1.25
N HIS A 12 5.83 20.35 -0.45
CA HIS A 12 7.21 20.56 -0.91
C HIS A 12 8.19 19.51 -0.38
N ALA A 13 7.84 18.24 -0.43
CA ALA A 13 8.85 17.19 -0.29
C ALA A 13 9.81 17.28 -1.51
N LYS A 14 10.98 17.90 -1.32
CA LYS A 14 12.08 17.80 -2.28
C LYS A 14 12.30 16.31 -2.57
N ASN A 15 12.51 15.96 -3.84
CA ASN A 15 12.78 14.59 -4.24
C ASN A 15 14.19 14.20 -3.75
N ILE A 16 14.30 13.77 -2.50
CA ILE A 16 15.54 13.35 -1.87
C ILE A 16 15.76 11.88 -2.22
N LYS A 17 16.87 11.60 -2.90
CA LYS A 17 17.30 10.22 -3.17
C LYS A 17 18.01 9.69 -1.92
N ILE A 18 17.44 8.65 -1.31
CA ILE A 18 18.02 7.98 -0.13
C ILE A 18 18.62 6.65 -0.60
N PRO A 19 19.92 6.37 -0.36
CA PRO A 19 20.53 5.08 -0.64
C PRO A 19 19.86 3.94 0.14
N LEU A 20 19.83 2.73 -0.42
CA LEU A 20 19.14 1.58 0.19
C LEU A 20 19.83 1.14 1.49
N GLU A 21 21.16 1.23 1.55
CA GLU A 21 21.95 0.90 2.73
C GLU A 21 21.58 1.81 3.90
N VAL A 22 21.42 3.11 3.63
CA VAL A 22 20.97 4.09 4.63
C VAL A 22 19.54 3.78 5.08
N LEU A 23 18.66 3.42 4.16
CA LEU A 23 17.28 3.05 4.53
C LEU A 23 17.25 1.81 5.43
N ASN A 24 18.11 0.82 5.20
CA ASN A 24 18.20 -0.37 6.04
C ASN A 24 18.72 -0.07 7.45
N GLU A 25 19.66 0.88 7.59
CA GLU A 25 20.15 1.35 8.90
C GLU A 25 19.09 2.19 9.65
N LEU A 26 18.24 2.92 8.93
CA LEU A 26 17.19 3.74 9.53
C LEU A 26 15.98 2.93 10.02
N LEU A 27 15.73 1.77 9.42
CA LEU A 27 14.56 0.94 9.74
C LEU A 27 14.92 -0.13 10.77
N THR A 28 14.06 -0.30 11.75
CA THR A 28 14.14 -1.50 12.59
C THR A 28 13.86 -2.76 11.76
N PRO A 29 14.38 -3.93 12.15
CA PRO A 29 14.08 -5.19 11.47
C PRO A 29 12.57 -5.46 11.35
N SER A 30 11.78 -5.03 12.34
CA SER A 30 10.32 -5.10 12.32
C SER A 30 9.69 -4.21 11.24
N GLU A 31 10.14 -2.96 11.11
CA GLU A 31 9.62 -2.03 10.12
C GLU A 31 9.95 -2.47 8.71
N ALA A 32 11.17 -2.93 8.47
CA ALA A 32 11.59 -3.50 7.20
C ALA A 32 10.71 -4.70 6.80
N ARG A 33 10.43 -5.61 7.74
CA ARG A 33 9.50 -6.74 7.50
C ARG A 33 8.08 -6.27 7.20
N MET A 34 7.57 -5.27 7.93
CA MET A 34 6.25 -4.71 7.65
C MET A 34 6.18 -4.10 6.25
N LEU A 35 7.22 -3.36 5.84
CA LEU A 35 7.29 -2.73 4.52
C LEU A 35 7.26 -3.80 3.42
N LYS A 36 8.08 -4.85 3.56
CA LYS A 36 8.12 -5.99 2.65
C LYS A 36 6.75 -6.68 2.54
N ASN A 37 6.09 -6.95 3.66
CA ASN A 37 4.78 -7.61 3.66
C ASN A 37 3.72 -6.75 2.96
N ARG A 38 3.68 -5.44 3.23
CA ARG A 38 2.75 -4.52 2.56
C ARG A 38 3.01 -4.48 1.06
N TRP A 39 4.26 -4.46 0.64
CA TRP A 39 4.64 -4.50 -0.78
C TRP A 39 4.19 -5.80 -1.46
N GLN A 40 4.45 -6.95 -0.82
CA GLN A 40 4.03 -8.26 -1.32
C GLN A 40 2.51 -8.35 -1.46
N ILE A 41 1.75 -7.85 -0.47
CA ILE A 41 0.29 -7.77 -0.53
C ILE A 41 -0.16 -6.98 -1.77
N LEU A 42 0.43 -5.82 -2.04
CA LEU A 42 0.07 -4.99 -3.20
C LEU A 42 0.33 -5.73 -4.52
N LYS A 43 1.46 -6.40 -4.64
CA LYS A 43 1.79 -7.21 -5.83
C LYS A 43 0.80 -8.34 -6.05
N LEU A 44 0.48 -9.11 -5.01
CA LEU A 44 -0.49 -10.20 -5.12
C LEU A 44 -1.91 -9.71 -5.44
N LEU A 45 -2.30 -8.53 -4.93
CA LEU A 45 -3.57 -7.90 -5.28
C LEU A 45 -3.60 -7.40 -6.73
N GLU A 46 -2.47 -6.92 -7.25
CA GLU A 46 -2.29 -6.55 -8.66
C GLU A 46 -2.40 -7.79 -9.57
N ASP A 47 -1.88 -8.93 -9.13
CA ASP A 47 -2.01 -10.22 -9.81
C ASP A 47 -3.46 -10.79 -9.77
N GLY A 48 -4.40 -10.06 -9.15
CA GLY A 48 -5.83 -10.40 -9.14
C GLY A 48 -6.22 -11.48 -8.13
N LEU A 49 -5.38 -11.78 -7.14
CA LEU A 49 -5.73 -12.71 -6.07
C LEU A 49 -6.83 -12.12 -5.17
N SER A 50 -7.68 -13.00 -4.63
CA SER A 50 -8.65 -12.62 -3.60
C SER A 50 -7.97 -12.31 -2.27
N ILE A 51 -8.63 -11.52 -1.41
CA ILE A 51 -8.13 -11.17 -0.08
C ILE A 51 -7.71 -12.39 0.74
N ARG A 52 -8.50 -13.47 0.69
CA ARG A 52 -8.20 -14.71 1.41
C ARG A 52 -6.95 -15.40 0.88
N GLN A 53 -6.76 -15.42 -0.44
CA GLN A 53 -5.56 -15.99 -1.06
C GLN A 53 -4.32 -15.16 -0.73
N VAL A 54 -4.41 -13.84 -0.82
CA VAL A 54 -3.30 -12.95 -0.45
C VAL A 54 -2.93 -13.10 1.02
N ALA A 55 -3.91 -13.19 1.92
CA ALA A 55 -3.67 -13.40 3.34
C ALA A 55 -2.91 -14.72 3.61
N LYS A 56 -3.28 -15.79 2.92
CA LYS A 56 -2.60 -17.09 2.99
C LYS A 56 -1.16 -16.99 2.48
N GLU A 57 -0.95 -16.38 1.32
CA GLU A 57 0.36 -16.31 0.65
C GLU A 57 1.34 -15.39 1.39
N ALA A 58 0.87 -14.22 1.84
CA ALA A 58 1.67 -13.26 2.59
C ALA A 58 1.77 -13.62 4.10
N LYS A 59 1.09 -14.68 4.56
CA LYS A 59 1.04 -15.15 5.96
C LYS A 59 0.62 -14.03 6.93
N VAL A 60 -0.46 -13.32 6.60
CA VAL A 60 -1.02 -12.23 7.39
C VAL A 60 -2.53 -12.39 7.59
N GLY A 61 -3.11 -11.61 8.51
CA GLY A 61 -4.56 -11.52 8.67
C GLY A 61 -5.26 -10.87 7.46
N THR A 62 -6.50 -11.28 7.20
CA THR A 62 -7.31 -10.70 6.11
C THR A 62 -7.61 -9.21 6.31
N ASP A 63 -7.72 -8.77 7.56
CA ASP A 63 -7.85 -7.37 7.96
C ASP A 63 -6.63 -6.52 7.54
N THR A 64 -5.43 -7.10 7.62
CA THR A 64 -4.18 -6.47 7.17
C THR A 64 -4.21 -6.26 5.67
N VAL A 65 -4.63 -7.27 4.91
CA VAL A 65 -4.76 -7.17 3.45
C VAL A 65 -5.77 -6.10 3.06
N VAL A 66 -6.94 -6.06 3.72
CA VAL A 66 -7.97 -5.03 3.48
C VAL A 66 -7.44 -3.62 3.78
N ARG A 67 -6.69 -3.45 4.87
CA ARG A 67 -6.09 -2.16 5.23
C ARG A 67 -5.11 -1.68 4.17
N VAL A 68 -4.26 -2.57 3.66
CA VAL A 68 -3.29 -2.27 2.61
C VAL A 68 -3.98 -1.97 1.28
N ALA A 69 -5.01 -2.73 0.91
CA ALA A 69 -5.80 -2.49 -0.29
C ALA A 69 -6.49 -1.11 -0.27
N ARG A 70 -7.02 -0.69 0.89
CA ARG A 70 -7.60 0.65 1.05
C ARG A 70 -6.55 1.76 1.07
N MET A 71 -5.33 1.46 1.51
CA MET A 71 -4.22 2.43 1.52
C MET A 71 -3.74 2.76 0.11
N SER A 72 -3.67 1.78 -0.80
CA SER A 72 -3.24 2.01 -2.18
C SER A 72 -4.26 2.79 -3.02
N ASP A 73 -5.56 2.65 -2.71
CA ASP A 73 -6.62 3.35 -3.44
C ASP A 73 -6.66 4.85 -3.15
N LYS A 74 -6.13 5.30 -2.00
CA LYS A 74 -6.02 6.72 -1.60
C LYS A 74 -5.03 7.55 -2.45
N ASN A 75 -4.67 7.07 -3.64
CA ASN A 75 -4.00 7.80 -4.70
C ASN A 75 -2.53 8.21 -4.45
N SER A 76 -2.00 8.09 -3.23
CA SER A 76 -0.61 8.49 -2.91
C SER A 76 0.42 7.46 -3.38
N LEU A 77 0.21 6.17 -3.11
CA LEU A 77 1.15 5.11 -3.51
C LEU A 77 1.13 4.86 -5.02
N ARG A 78 -0.05 4.87 -5.66
CA ARG A 78 -0.19 4.71 -7.12
C ARG A 78 0.52 5.82 -7.90
N LYS A 79 0.52 7.06 -7.39
CA LYS A 79 1.23 8.19 -8.01
C LYS A 79 2.72 8.19 -7.73
N ALA A 80 3.14 7.62 -6.60
CA ALA A 80 4.55 7.57 -6.18
C ALA A 80 5.34 6.47 -6.91
N LEU A 81 4.67 5.37 -7.28
CA LEU A 81 5.25 4.28 -8.07
C LEU A 81 5.14 4.60 -9.55
N ASP A 82 6.23 5.14 -10.11
CA ASP A 82 6.48 5.43 -11.52
C ASP A 82 5.34 6.11 -12.30
N LYS A 83 5.65 7.32 -12.84
CA LYS A 83 4.81 8.02 -13.84
C LYS A 83 4.42 7.16 -15.06
N ASN A 84 5.08 6.02 -15.28
CA ASN A 84 4.87 5.11 -16.42
C ASN A 84 4.27 3.74 -16.06
N ARG A 85 3.96 3.43 -14.78
CA ARG A 85 3.39 2.12 -14.42
C ARG A 85 2.31 2.23 -13.37
N GLU A 86 1.07 2.39 -13.83
CA GLU A 86 -0.10 2.32 -12.96
C GLU A 86 -0.21 0.91 -12.36
N LEU A 87 -0.18 0.80 -11.02
CA LEU A 87 -0.58 -0.43 -10.33
C LEU A 87 -2.08 -0.67 -10.57
N ASN A 88 -2.40 -1.58 -11.49
CA ASN A 88 -3.77 -1.93 -11.83
C ASN A 88 -4.34 -2.95 -10.83
N ILE A 89 -4.61 -2.47 -9.62
CA ILE A 89 -5.20 -3.30 -8.56
C ILE A 89 -6.66 -3.56 -8.93
N LYS A 90 -6.94 -4.74 -9.49
CA LYS A 90 -8.30 -5.26 -9.76
C LYS A 90 -8.59 -6.42 -8.80
N PRO A 91 -9.00 -6.13 -7.56
CA PRO A 91 -9.32 -7.18 -6.63
C PRO A 91 -10.61 -7.87 -7.07
N LYS A 92 -10.64 -9.21 -7.00
CA LYS A 92 -11.86 -10.04 -7.20
C LYS A 92 -12.94 -9.81 -6.14
N THR A 93 -12.84 -8.73 -5.38
CA THR A 93 -13.50 -8.52 -4.11
C THR A 93 -13.93 -7.05 -4.02
N PRO A 94 -14.88 -6.59 -4.86
CA PRO A 94 -15.18 -5.17 -5.04
C PRO A 94 -15.82 -4.49 -3.80
N TRP A 95 -16.51 -5.26 -2.95
CA TRP A 95 -17.20 -4.74 -1.75
C TRP A 95 -16.28 -4.00 -0.76
N ILE A 96 -14.98 -4.26 -0.81
CA ILE A 96 -14.00 -3.67 0.12
C ILE A 96 -13.92 -2.15 -0.06
N PHE A 97 -14.21 -1.68 -1.27
CA PHE A 97 -14.22 -0.27 -1.69
C PHE A 97 -15.62 0.35 -1.63
N GLY A 98 -16.62 -0.36 -1.07
CA GLY A 98 -18.01 0.12 -1.04
C GLY A 98 -18.68 0.13 -2.42
N LYS A 99 -18.12 -0.58 -3.40
CA LYS A 99 -18.76 -0.80 -4.71
C LYS A 99 -19.54 -2.10 -4.64
N SER A 100 -20.87 -2.02 -4.76
CA SER A 100 -21.69 -3.15 -5.20
C SER A 100 -21.52 -3.29 -6.72
N GLU A 101 -21.57 -4.52 -7.22
CA GLU A 101 -21.52 -4.82 -8.66
C GLU A 101 -22.52 -3.99 -9.47
#